data_AF-A0A0N4V1T6-F1
#
_entry.id   AF-A0A0N4V1T6-F1
#
_cell.length_a   1.000
_cell.length_b   1.000
_cell.length_c   1.000
_cell.angle_alpha   90.00
_cell.angle_beta   90.00
_cell.angle_gamma   90.00
#
_symmetry.space_group_name_H-M   'P 1'
#
loop_
_entity.id
_entity.type
_entity.pdbx_description
1 polymer ?
#
loop_
_entity_poly.entity_id
_entity_poly.type
_entity_poly.pdbx_seq_one_letter_code
_entity_poly.pdbx_strand_id
1 'polypeptide(L)'
;MVIKEAVLIFAGSGVSCDGCMAPNFTGDRYKCLRCYDFDLCARCYAEERKGKKERSRDTNSMHQTNHPMQCIMTQQDFERTYRGDPAHSWERSRVVIFTCPVCGAQGFSRERLVSHVIEEHPSPSAPPPSHAKKEEMVH
;
A
#
# COMPACT_ATOMS: atom_id res chain seq x y z
N MET A 1 -1.50 15.95 -5.29
CA MET A 1 -1.74 15.83 -3.83
C MET A 1 -2.44 14.49 -3.52
N VAL A 2 -1.74 13.34 -3.60
CA VAL A 2 -2.38 12.03 -3.35
C VAL A 2 -1.57 11.07 -2.47
N ILE A 3 -0.35 11.43 -2.08
CA ILE A 3 0.55 10.53 -1.33
C ILE A 3 0.60 10.86 0.17
N LYS A 4 0.06 12.01 0.60
CA LYS A 4 0.17 12.46 1.99
C LYS A 4 -0.90 11.89 2.93
N GLU A 5 -2.10 11.60 2.44
CA GLU A 5 -3.24 11.31 3.34
C GLU A 5 -3.62 9.82 3.43
N ALA A 6 -3.09 8.95 2.56
CA ALA A 6 -3.52 7.54 2.49
C ALA A 6 -2.85 6.61 3.52
N VAL A 7 -1.90 7.10 4.32
CA VAL A 7 -1.07 6.27 5.23
C VAL A 7 -1.32 6.62 6.71
N LEU A 8 -2.50 7.13 7.04
CA LEU A 8 -2.92 7.39 8.42
C LEU A 8 -4.19 6.64 8.79
N ILE A 9 -4.24 5.32 8.56
CA ILE A 9 -5.19 4.48 9.31
C ILE A 9 -4.39 3.78 10.39
N PHE A 10 -4.20 4.54 11.47
CA PHE A 10 -3.77 4.05 12.77
C PHE A 10 -4.45 2.71 13.05
N ALA A 11 -3.70 1.75 13.58
CA ALA A 11 -4.28 0.59 14.26
C ALA A 11 -4.92 1.04 15.58
N GLY A 12 -5.86 1.99 15.49
CA GLY A 12 -6.79 2.34 16.55
C GLY A 12 -7.86 1.28 16.57
N SER A 13 -8.15 0.79 17.77
CA SER A 13 -9.36 0.03 18.12
C SER A 13 -10.57 0.45 17.26
N GLY A 14 -10.87 -0.34 16.22
CA GLY A 14 -11.90 0.01 15.24
C GLY A 14 -11.79 -0.67 13.87
N VAL A 15 -10.62 -1.16 13.47
CA VAL A 15 -10.47 -1.87 12.18
C VAL A 15 -10.63 -3.38 12.36
N SER A 16 -11.52 -3.98 11.59
CA SER A 16 -11.76 -5.43 11.54
C SER A 16 -11.50 -5.99 10.15
N CYS A 17 -11.26 -7.29 10.04
CA CYS A 17 -11.13 -7.94 8.75
C CYS A 17 -12.50 -8.07 8.06
N ASP A 18 -12.70 -7.46 6.89
CA ASP A 18 -13.98 -7.54 6.15
C ASP A 18 -14.33 -8.97 5.71
N GLY A 19 -13.32 -9.84 5.56
CA GLY A 19 -13.54 -11.24 5.17
C GLY A 19 -13.89 -12.20 6.32
N CYS A 20 -13.62 -11.85 7.58
CA CYS A 20 -13.94 -12.75 8.70
C CYS A 20 -14.40 -12.06 9.99
N MET A 21 -14.57 -10.74 9.97
CA MET A 21 -14.98 -9.87 11.08
C MET A 21 -14.12 -10.01 12.34
N ALA A 22 -12.93 -10.61 12.23
CA ALA A 22 -12.04 -10.77 13.38
C ALA A 22 -11.57 -9.37 13.81
N PRO A 23 -11.81 -8.98 15.08
CA PRO A 23 -11.22 -7.77 15.62
C PRO A 23 -9.73 -8.02 15.86
N ASN A 24 -8.93 -6.95 15.80
CA ASN A 24 -7.50 -7.00 16.11
C ASN A 24 -6.74 -8.03 15.24
N PHE A 25 -6.26 -7.57 14.08
CA PHE A 25 -5.49 -8.39 13.14
C PHE A 25 -4.34 -9.11 13.86
N THR A 26 -4.38 -10.45 13.83
CA THR A 26 -3.28 -11.31 14.25
C THR A 26 -2.33 -11.47 13.06
N GLY A 27 -1.24 -10.71 13.06
CA GLY A 27 -0.32 -10.58 11.92
C GLY A 27 -0.77 -9.52 10.90
N ASP A 28 -0.21 -9.58 9.70
CA ASP A 28 -0.32 -8.51 8.71
C ASP A 28 -1.77 -8.16 8.31
N ARG A 29 -2.00 -6.85 8.20
CA ARG A 29 -3.24 -6.25 7.68
C ARG A 29 -3.01 -5.87 6.22
N TYR A 30 -3.94 -6.22 5.35
CA TYR A 30 -3.92 -5.87 3.94
C TYR A 30 -5.03 -4.86 3.67
N LYS A 31 -4.67 -3.60 3.39
CA LYS A 31 -5.62 -2.53 3.05
C LYS A 31 -5.77 -2.42 1.54
N CYS A 32 -7.01 -2.41 1.05
CA CYS A 32 -7.26 -2.15 -0.36
C CYS A 32 -6.91 -0.69 -0.69
N LEU A 33 -6.13 -0.50 -1.76
CA LEU A 33 -5.71 0.82 -2.24
C LEU A 33 -6.74 1.47 -3.18
N ARG A 34 -7.82 0.75 -3.53
CA ARG A 34 -8.93 1.25 -4.35
C ARG A 34 -10.21 1.47 -3.55
N CYS A 35 -10.44 0.66 -2.51
CA CYS A 35 -11.65 0.74 -1.68
C CYS A 35 -11.43 1.64 -0.47
N TYR A 36 -12.50 2.32 -0.04
CA TYR A 36 -12.46 3.24 1.09
C TYR A 36 -12.17 2.50 2.41
N ASP A 37 -13.02 1.54 2.77
CA ASP A 37 -12.93 0.75 4.00
C ASP A 37 -12.98 -0.73 3.64
N PHE A 38 -11.81 -1.29 3.33
CA PHE A 38 -11.70 -2.72 3.01
C PHE A 38 -10.32 -3.22 3.40
N ASP A 39 -10.31 -4.10 4.39
CA ASP A 39 -9.14 -4.61 5.07
C ASP A 39 -9.26 -6.12 5.28
N LEU A 40 -8.22 -6.85 4.90
CA LEU A 40 -8.14 -8.29 5.08
C LEU A 40 -6.98 -8.66 5.99
N CYS A 41 -7.19 -9.67 6.83
CA CYS A 41 -6.07 -10.32 7.52
C CYS A 41 -5.30 -11.20 6.54
N ALA A 42 -4.05 -11.52 6.87
CA ALA A 42 -3.20 -12.40 6.06
C ALA A 42 -3.90 -13.67 5.57
N ARG A 43 -4.70 -14.31 6.44
CA ARG A 43 -5.47 -15.50 6.08
C ARG A 43 -6.55 -15.21 5.03
N CYS A 44 -7.34 -14.16 5.19
CA CYS A 44 -8.40 -13.82 4.22
C CYS A 44 -7.81 -13.34 2.89
N TYR A 45 -6.72 -12.57 2.94
CA TYR A 45 -5.99 -12.16 1.75
C TYR A 45 -5.45 -13.36 0.96
N ALA A 46 -4.85 -14.35 1.64
CA ALA A 46 -4.36 -15.57 1.00
C ALA A 46 -5.48 -16.42 0.38
N GLU A 47 -6.64 -16.53 1.03
CA GLU A 47 -7.78 -17.28 0.48
C GLU A 47 -8.46 -16.58 -0.70
N GLU A 48 -8.50 -15.24 -0.70
CA GLU A 48 -9.01 -14.44 -1.81
C GLU A 48 -8.19 -14.68 -3.09
N ARG A 49 -6.85 -14.67 -3.00
CA ARG A 49 -5.97 -14.94 -4.15
C ARG A 49 -6.08 -16.37 -4.69
N LYS A 50 -6.57 -17.31 -3.87
CA LYS A 50 -6.85 -18.69 -4.28
C LYS A 50 -8.23 -18.87 -4.92
N GLY A 51 -9.01 -17.80 -5.08
CA GLY A 51 -10.33 -17.83 -5.74
C GLY A 51 -11.45 -18.48 -4.91
N LYS A 52 -11.26 -18.70 -3.60
CA LYS A 52 -12.27 -19.32 -2.73
C LYS A 52 -13.27 -18.27 -2.24
N LYS A 53 -14.31 -18.02 -3.05
CA LYS A 53 -15.38 -17.03 -2.80
C LYS A 53 -16.46 -17.51 -1.82
N GLU A 54 -16.13 -17.87 -0.59
CA GLU A 54 -17.16 -18.41 0.33
C GLU A 54 -17.37 -17.65 1.64
N ARG A 55 -16.71 -16.49 1.84
CA ARG A 55 -16.90 -15.71 3.09
C ARG A 55 -16.96 -14.19 2.95
N SER A 56 -17.10 -13.64 1.75
CA SER A 56 -17.42 -12.22 1.58
C SER A 56 -18.90 -12.04 1.90
N ARG A 57 -19.26 -11.80 3.16
CA ARG A 57 -20.61 -11.32 3.49
C ARG A 57 -20.67 -9.88 3.01
N ASP A 58 -21.46 -9.66 1.96
CA ASP A 58 -21.61 -8.39 1.28
C ASP A 58 -21.86 -7.22 2.24
N THR A 59 -20.82 -6.46 2.54
CA THR A 59 -20.92 -5.14 3.19
C THR A 59 -20.73 -4.06 2.14
N ASN A 60 -21.55 -4.07 1.08
CA ASN A 60 -21.70 -2.95 0.13
C ASN A 60 -20.38 -2.35 -0.44
N SER A 61 -19.30 -3.12 -0.45
CA SER A 61 -17.97 -2.64 -0.82
C SER A 61 -17.69 -3.13 -2.22
N MET A 62 -17.53 -2.21 -3.17
CA MET A 62 -17.16 -2.45 -4.58
C MET A 62 -15.72 -2.98 -4.71
N HIS A 63 -15.31 -3.88 -3.82
CA HIS A 63 -13.99 -4.50 -3.83
C HIS A 63 -13.94 -5.60 -4.88
N GLN A 64 -12.82 -5.67 -5.60
CA GLN A 64 -12.53 -6.72 -6.57
C GLN A 64 -11.19 -7.36 -6.21
N THR A 65 -11.07 -8.67 -6.43
CA THR A 65 -9.84 -9.44 -6.15
C THR A 65 -8.59 -8.96 -6.90
N ASN A 66 -8.78 -8.18 -7.97
CA ASN A 66 -7.71 -7.57 -8.78
C ASN A 66 -7.25 -6.21 -8.21
N HIS A 67 -7.92 -5.67 -7.21
CA HIS A 67 -7.53 -4.41 -6.62
C HIS A 67 -6.15 -4.56 -5.95
N PRO A 68 -5.25 -3.56 -6.12
CA PRO A 68 -3.98 -3.55 -5.43
C PRO A 68 -4.20 -3.40 -3.92
N MET A 69 -3.47 -4.23 -3.16
CA MET A 69 -3.57 -4.36 -1.71
C MET A 69 -2.24 -4.00 -1.09
N GLN A 70 -2.25 -3.11 -0.09
CA GLN A 70 -1.07 -2.72 0.67
C GLN A 70 -0.97 -3.55 1.95
N CYS A 71 0.15 -4.27 2.11
CA CYS A 71 0.49 -4.91 3.37
C CYS A 71 0.93 -3.85 4.40
N ILE A 72 0.28 -3.86 5.56
CA ILE A 72 0.55 -3.00 6.71
C ILE A 72 0.97 -3.93 7.84
N MET A 73 2.22 -3.81 8.26
CA MET A 73 2.76 -4.63 9.33
C MET A 73 2.10 -4.31 10.66
N THR A 74 1.97 -5.31 11.52
CA THR A 74 1.53 -5.07 12.91
C THR A 74 2.56 -4.23 13.65
N GLN A 75 2.12 -3.58 14.72
CA GLN A 75 3.05 -2.88 15.61
C GLN A 75 4.11 -3.83 16.18
N GLN A 76 3.71 -5.04 16.59
CA GLN A 76 4.61 -6.02 17.17
C GLN A 76 5.68 -6.49 16.16
N ASP A 77 5.28 -6.77 14.93
CA ASP A 77 6.19 -7.26 13.88
C ASP A 77 7.09 -6.14 13.36
N PHE A 78 6.58 -4.92 13.27
CA PHE A 78 7.39 -3.74 12.98
C PHE A 78 8.47 -3.56 14.05
N GLU A 79 8.09 -3.54 15.33
CA GLU A 79 9.06 -3.42 16.42
C GLU A 79 10.06 -4.58 16.45
N ARG A 80 9.65 -5.80 16.13
CA ARG A 80 10.57 -6.94 16.07
C ARG A 80 11.57 -6.81 14.91
N THR A 81 11.09 -6.43 13.74
CA THR A 81 11.90 -6.40 12.51
C THR A 81 12.93 -5.28 12.55
N TYR A 82 12.60 -4.15 13.17
CA TYR A 82 13.44 -2.94 13.19
C TYR A 82 14.04 -2.65 14.57
N ARG A 83 14.03 -3.62 15.48
CA ARG A 83 14.68 -3.50 16.80
C ARG A 83 16.18 -3.29 16.63
N GLY A 84 16.66 -2.08 16.96
CA GLY A 84 18.08 -1.75 16.96
C GLY A 84 18.56 -0.86 15.81
N ASP A 85 17.68 -0.39 14.93
CA ASP A 85 18.05 0.64 13.94
C ASP A 85 18.21 2.01 14.63
N PRO A 86 19.44 2.55 14.75
CA PRO A 86 19.67 3.81 15.45
C PRO A 86 19.08 5.00 14.71
N ALA A 87 18.87 4.89 13.39
CA ALA A 87 18.46 6.01 12.56
C ALA A 87 17.02 6.45 12.84
N HIS A 88 16.15 5.52 13.28
CA HIS A 88 14.71 5.77 13.46
C HIS A 88 14.07 6.57 12.31
N SER A 89 14.65 6.54 11.08
CA SER A 89 14.26 7.42 9.98
C SER A 89 12.92 7.04 9.36
N TRP A 90 12.26 6.02 9.92
CA TRP A 90 10.95 5.49 9.56
C TRP A 90 9.81 6.29 10.16
N GLU A 91 10.04 7.60 10.31
CA GLU A 91 9.22 8.56 11.03
C GLU A 91 7.76 8.44 10.54
N ARG A 92 6.93 7.79 11.36
CA ARG A 92 5.46 7.78 11.31
C ARG A 92 4.76 6.85 10.31
N SER A 93 5.39 5.81 9.75
CA SER A 93 4.65 4.86 8.88
C SER A 93 4.99 3.40 9.16
N ARG A 94 3.96 2.59 9.49
CA ARG A 94 4.05 1.10 9.62
C ARG A 94 4.09 0.38 8.27
N VAL A 95 4.35 1.13 7.20
CA VAL A 95 4.43 0.64 5.83
C VAL A 95 5.87 0.80 5.38
N VAL A 96 6.57 -0.32 5.24
CA VAL A 96 7.99 -0.37 4.90
C VAL A 96 8.23 -0.76 3.45
N ILE A 97 7.24 -1.40 2.82
CA ILE A 97 7.26 -1.82 1.43
C ILE A 97 5.96 -1.35 0.80
N PHE A 98 6.04 -0.47 -0.19
CA PHE A 98 4.87 0.09 -0.87
C PHE A 98 4.44 -0.75 -2.07
N THR A 99 3.12 -0.73 -2.31
CA THR A 99 2.45 -1.30 -3.47
C THR A 99 1.93 -0.17 -4.37
N CYS A 100 2.16 -0.29 -5.67
CA CYS A 100 1.65 0.64 -6.67
C CYS A 100 0.11 0.58 -6.70
N PRO A 101 -0.58 1.71 -6.48
CA PRO A 101 -2.04 1.73 -6.51
C PRO A 101 -2.61 1.60 -7.93
N VAL A 102 -1.77 1.76 -8.97
CA VAL A 102 -2.20 1.66 -10.37
C VAL A 102 -2.17 0.20 -10.83
N CYS A 103 -1.01 -0.44 -10.79
CA CYS A 103 -0.80 -1.78 -11.33
C CYS A 103 -0.64 -2.89 -10.27
N GLY A 104 -0.53 -2.56 -8.99
CA GLY A 104 -0.33 -3.54 -7.92
C GLY A 104 1.07 -4.11 -7.79
N ALA A 105 2.06 -3.60 -8.54
CA ALA A 105 3.46 -3.95 -8.33
C ALA A 105 3.90 -3.62 -6.89
N GLN A 106 4.69 -4.48 -6.26
CA GLN A 106 5.07 -4.37 -4.84
C GLN A 106 6.60 -4.28 -4.72
N GLY A 107 7.11 -3.98 -3.52
CA GLY A 107 8.56 -3.97 -3.28
C GLY A 107 9.21 -2.59 -3.35
N PHE A 108 8.42 -1.51 -3.37
CA PHE A 108 8.95 -0.16 -3.53
C PHE A 108 9.28 0.49 -2.19
N SER A 109 10.39 1.23 -2.13
CA SER A 109 10.53 2.32 -1.16
C SER A 109 9.59 3.47 -1.55
N ARG A 110 9.39 4.44 -0.68
CA ARG A 110 8.58 5.63 -0.98
C ARG A 110 9.06 6.33 -2.25
N GLU A 111 10.37 6.54 -2.38
CA GLU A 111 11.02 7.24 -3.50
C GLU A 111 10.86 6.45 -4.79
N ARG A 112 11.11 5.13 -4.73
CA ARG A 112 10.99 4.25 -5.91
C ARG A 112 9.56 4.12 -6.39
N LEU A 113 8.57 4.16 -5.49
CA LEU A 113 7.16 4.14 -5.89
C LEU A 113 6.81 5.39 -6.68
N VAL A 114 7.29 6.57 -6.26
CA VAL A 114 7.03 7.82 -6.97
C VAL A 114 7.58 7.76 -8.39
N SER A 115 8.84 7.36 -8.56
CA SER A 115 9.45 7.17 -9.89
C SER A 115 8.67 6.18 -10.74
N HIS A 116 8.33 5.01 -10.18
CA HIS A 116 7.54 3.99 -10.88
C HIS A 116 6.20 4.54 -11.42
N VAL A 117 5.46 5.29 -10.60
CA VAL A 117 4.17 5.84 -11.03
C VAL A 117 4.34 6.86 -12.17
N ILE A 118 5.39 7.68 -12.13
CA ILE A 118 5.64 8.70 -13.15
C ILE A 118 6.07 8.07 -14.48
N GLU A 119 6.97 7.09 -14.44
CA GLU A 119 7.59 6.51 -15.63
C GLU A 119 6.68 5.47 -16.31
N GLU A 120 6.01 4.62 -15.51
CA GLU A 120 5.25 3.48 -16.04
C GLU A 120 3.75 3.77 -16.18
N HIS A 121 3.23 4.79 -15.48
CA HIS A 121 1.81 5.17 -15.49
C HIS A 121 1.61 6.68 -15.76
N PRO A 122 2.15 7.21 -16.87
CA PRO A 122 2.00 8.62 -17.20
C PRO A 122 0.51 8.97 -17.34
N SER A 123 0.08 10.04 -16.65
CA SER A 123 -1.28 10.55 -16.79
C SER A 123 -1.52 10.91 -18.27
N PRO A 124 -2.68 10.56 -18.86
CA PRO A 124 -3.01 10.95 -20.23
C PRO A 124 -3.12 12.48 -20.45
N SER A 125 -2.97 13.27 -19.39
CA SER A 125 -2.96 14.74 -19.41
C SER A 125 -1.57 15.39 -19.23
N ALA A 126 -0.49 14.62 -19.10
CA ALA A 126 0.84 15.19 -18.96
C ALA A 126 1.45 15.49 -20.35
N PRO A 127 1.89 16.74 -20.63
CA PRO A 127 2.68 17.01 -21.82
C PRO A 127 4.01 16.23 -21.76
N PRO A 128 4.56 15.78 -22.91
CA PRO A 128 5.76 14.96 -22.94
C PRO A 128 6.94 15.68 -22.27
N PRO A 129 7.82 14.95 -21.54
CA PRO A 129 8.99 15.55 -20.91
C PRO A 129 9.93 16.13 -21.98
N SER A 130 10.19 17.43 -21.90
CA SER A 130 11.19 18.08 -22.75
C SER A 130 12.58 17.62 -22.34
N HIS A 131 13.19 16.78 -23.17
CA HIS A 131 14.64 16.56 -23.14
C HIS A 131 15.35 17.84 -23.63
N ALA A 132 15.57 18.80 -22.73
CA ALA A 132 16.50 19.89 -22.99
C ALA A 132 17.93 19.40 -22.66
N LYS A 133 18.70 19.19 -23.74
CA LYS A 133 20.11 18.83 -23.72
C LYS A 133 20.90 19.84 -22.87
N LYS A 134 21.76 19.33 -21.98
CA LYS A 134 22.81 20.11 -21.34
C LYS A 134 23.86 20.39 -22.41
N GLU A 135 23.89 21.61 -22.95
CA GLU A 135 25.08 22.09 -23.65
C GLU A 135 25.94 22.86 -22.65
N GLU A 136 27.10 22.26 -22.42
CA GLU A 136 28.28 22.79 -21.75
C GLU A 136 28.75 24.05 -22.48
N MET A 137 28.83 25.19 -21.78
CA MET A 137 29.52 26.38 -22.27
C MET A 137 30.75 26.62 -21.41
N VAL A 138 31.86 26.03 -21.85
CA VAL A 138 33.21 26.52 -21.57
C VAL A 138 33.42 27.78 -22.40
N HIS A 139 33.58 28.92 -21.72
CA HIS A 139 34.61 29.98 -21.90
C HIS A 139 34.18 31.23 -21.15
#